data_AF-A0A6N8DU70-F1
#
_entry.id   AF-A0A6N8DU70-F1
#
_cell.length_a   1.000
_cell.length_b   1.000
_cell.length_c   1.000
_cell.angle_alpha   90.00
_cell.angle_beta   90.00
_cell.angle_gamma   90.00
#
_symmetry.space_group_name_H-M   'P 1'
#
loop_
_entity.id
_entity.type
_entity.pdbx_description
1 polymer ?
#
loop_
_entity_poly.entity_id
_entity_poly.type
_entity_poly.pdbx_seq_one_letter_code
_entity_poly.pdbx_strand_id
1 'polypeptide(L)'
;MIISQFNGRFRRLALSAAPCVIAACIGIAPQANALECPLPQKLSRNGVLKETPTQMAIVGALLARGDASRTVPLVEADLRARYPGVENAELVNYIVTAFCPVVSHMTGMSDAEKPARLNGFVQDLMQMTY
;
A
#
# COMPACT_ATOMS: atom_id res chain seq x y z
N MET A 1 0.73 6.01 -39.07
CA MET A 1 -0.17 6.49 -37.99
C MET A 1 0.48 7.72 -37.38
N ILE A 2 -0.01 8.88 -37.84
CA ILE A 2 0.01 10.25 -37.31
C ILE A 2 1.26 10.76 -36.54
N ILE A 3 2.02 11.60 -37.24
CA ILE A 3 2.85 12.68 -36.71
C ILE A 3 1.92 13.88 -36.50
N SER A 4 1.78 14.38 -35.27
CA SER A 4 1.09 15.65 -34.94
C SER A 4 2.08 16.56 -34.20
N GLN A 5 2.60 17.58 -34.89
CA GLN A 5 2.16 18.98 -34.78
C GLN A 5 2.70 19.70 -33.54
N PHE A 6 3.82 20.43 -33.68
CA PHE A 6 4.02 21.70 -32.99
C PHE A 6 4.70 22.69 -33.93
N ASN A 7 3.85 23.37 -34.71
CA ASN A 7 4.20 24.51 -35.54
C ASN A 7 4.23 25.75 -34.63
N GLY A 8 5.41 26.10 -34.12
CA GLY A 8 5.63 27.24 -33.24
C GLY A 8 6.72 28.15 -33.80
N ARG A 9 6.30 29.17 -34.54
CA ARG A 9 7.12 30.14 -35.25
C ARG A 9 7.90 31.05 -34.30
N PHE A 10 9.04 30.59 -33.75
CA PHE A 10 9.93 31.45 -32.95
C PHE A 10 11.05 32.06 -33.79
N ARG A 11 10.72 33.29 -34.19
CA ARG A 11 11.52 34.34 -34.83
C ARG A 11 12.89 34.50 -34.15
N ARG A 12 13.96 34.47 -34.96
CA ARG A 12 15.34 34.78 -34.58
C ARG A 12 15.44 36.22 -34.05
N LEU A 13 15.98 36.41 -32.85
CA LEU A 13 16.58 37.64 -32.30
C LEU A 13 17.60 37.17 -31.24
N ALA A 14 18.89 37.14 -31.57
CA ALA A 14 19.86 38.20 -31.28
C ALA A 14 20.37 38.17 -29.82
N LEU A 15 21.52 37.50 -29.66
CA LEU A 15 22.70 37.85 -28.86
C LEU A 15 22.49 38.82 -27.67
N SER A 16 22.61 38.31 -26.45
CA SER A 16 23.12 39.04 -25.28
C SER A 16 23.56 38.05 -24.21
N ALA A 17 24.85 38.05 -23.89
CA ALA A 17 25.47 37.23 -22.86
C ALA A 17 25.20 37.84 -21.47
N ALA A 18 24.62 37.05 -20.56
CA ALA A 18 24.63 37.29 -19.13
C ALA A 18 24.47 35.95 -18.40
N PRO A 19 25.28 35.65 -17.37
CA PRO A 19 25.40 34.29 -16.84
C PRO A 19 24.16 33.91 -16.03
N CYS A 20 23.41 32.89 -16.49
CA CYS A 20 22.47 32.16 -15.66
C CYS A 20 23.27 31.45 -14.57
N VAL A 21 23.33 32.06 -13.38
CA VAL A 21 23.65 31.33 -12.14
C VAL A 21 22.54 30.30 -11.97
N ILE A 22 22.87 29.05 -12.28
CA ILE A 22 21.99 27.89 -12.13
C ILE A 22 21.71 27.77 -10.63
N ALA A 23 20.57 28.29 -10.20
CA ALA A 23 20.03 28.03 -8.88
C ALA A 23 19.72 26.53 -8.80
N ALA A 24 20.67 25.77 -8.27
CA ALA A 24 20.48 24.39 -7.89
C ALA A 24 19.48 24.35 -6.73
N CYS A 25 18.18 24.33 -7.07
CA CYS A 25 17.15 23.89 -6.14
C CYS A 25 17.39 22.40 -5.89
N ILE A 26 18.26 22.10 -4.91
CA ILE A 26 18.37 20.78 -4.30
C ILE A 26 17.02 20.54 -3.63
N GLY A 27 16.10 19.92 -4.36
CA GLY A 27 14.85 19.42 -3.83
C GLY A 27 15.20 18.42 -2.74
N ILE A 28 14.95 18.80 -1.49
CA ILE A 28 15.01 17.90 -0.35
C ILE A 28 13.86 16.91 -0.57
N ALA A 29 14.15 15.78 -1.22
CA ALA A 29 13.20 14.67 -1.23
C ALA A 29 13.00 14.26 0.24
N PRO A 30 11.76 14.21 0.75
CA PRO A 30 11.53 13.70 2.09
C PRO A 30 12.09 12.28 2.16
N GLN A 31 12.95 12.03 3.13
CA GLN A 31 13.37 10.66 3.44
C GLN A 31 12.10 9.88 3.78
N ALA A 32 11.71 8.96 2.91
CA ALA A 32 10.59 8.06 3.16
C ALA A 32 10.98 7.21 4.37
N ASN A 33 10.34 7.46 5.51
CA ASN A 33 10.47 6.59 6.67
C ASN A 33 9.95 5.20 6.31
N ALA A 34 10.59 4.17 6.84
CA ALA A 34 10.16 2.79 6.66
C ALA A 34 8.70 2.63 7.07
N LEU A 35 7.94 1.83 6.30
CA LEU A 35 6.52 1.57 6.55
C LEU A 35 6.32 0.97 7.96
N GLU A 36 5.61 1.70 8.82
CA GLU A 36 5.25 1.25 10.16
C GLU A 36 3.99 0.36 10.10
N CYS A 37 4.08 -0.83 10.68
CA CYS A 37 2.97 -1.79 10.70
C CYS A 37 2.31 -1.89 12.07
N PRO A 38 0.98 -2.05 12.12
CA PRO A 38 0.28 -2.22 13.39
C PRO A 38 0.72 -3.52 14.08
N LEU A 39 0.78 -3.47 15.40
CA LEU A 39 1.04 -4.65 16.23
C LEU A 39 -0.20 -5.57 16.25
N PRO A 40 -0.02 -6.89 16.41
CA PRO A 40 -1.12 -7.82 16.67
C PRO A 40 -2.02 -7.36 17.82
N GLN A 41 -3.33 -7.43 17.57
CA GLN A 41 -4.35 -7.05 18.53
C GLN A 41 -4.26 -7.87 19.82
N LYS A 42 -4.46 -7.21 20.97
CA LYS A 42 -4.44 -7.88 22.28
C LYS A 42 -5.69 -8.75 22.40
N LEU A 43 -5.50 -10.04 22.67
CA LEU A 43 -6.55 -11.07 22.76
C LEU A 43 -7.46 -10.96 24.01
N SER A 44 -7.54 -9.78 24.63
CA SER A 44 -8.13 -9.60 25.96
C SER A 44 -9.64 -9.32 25.95
N ARG A 45 -10.28 -9.20 24.78
CA ARG A 45 -11.72 -8.91 24.65
C ARG A 45 -12.46 -10.05 23.96
N ASN A 46 -13.65 -10.38 24.45
CA ASN A 46 -14.55 -11.31 23.78
C ASN A 46 -14.95 -10.73 22.40
N GLY A 47 -14.97 -11.56 21.37
CA GLY A 47 -15.25 -11.16 19.99
C GLY A 47 -14.01 -10.84 19.14
N VAL A 48 -12.82 -10.76 19.74
CA VAL A 48 -11.55 -10.55 19.01
C VAL A 48 -11.07 -11.87 18.41
N LEU A 49 -10.59 -11.81 17.16
CA LEU A 49 -9.98 -12.96 16.49
C LEU A 49 -8.75 -13.42 17.27
N LYS A 50 -8.72 -14.71 17.63
CA LYS A 50 -7.68 -15.33 18.47
C LYS A 50 -6.54 -15.96 17.68
N GLU A 51 -6.28 -15.40 16.50
CA GLU A 51 -5.29 -15.92 15.58
C GLU A 51 -3.88 -15.68 16.14
N THR A 52 -3.01 -16.67 15.96
CA THR A 52 -1.61 -16.61 16.37
C THR A 52 -0.80 -15.77 15.39
N PRO A 53 0.36 -15.20 15.80
CA PRO A 53 1.26 -14.51 14.88
C PRO A 53 1.68 -15.38 13.67
N THR A 54 1.84 -16.69 13.88
CA THR A 54 2.15 -17.64 12.79
C THR A 54 1.01 -17.75 11.78
N GLN A 55 -0.24 -17.85 12.24
CA GLN A 55 -1.42 -17.87 11.35
C GLN A 55 -1.56 -16.56 10.58
N MET A 56 -1.34 -15.42 11.25
CA MET A 56 -1.31 -14.11 10.59
C MET A 56 -0.25 -14.03 9.50
N ALA A 57 0.96 -14.53 9.75
CA ALA A 57 2.03 -14.56 8.75
C ALA A 57 1.67 -15.41 7.53
N ILE A 58 1.00 -16.56 7.74
CA ILE A 58 0.52 -17.42 6.65
C ILE A 58 -0.52 -16.67 5.79
N VAL A 59 -1.50 -16.04 6.43
CA VAL A 59 -2.53 -15.25 5.73
C VAL A 59 -1.92 -14.06 5.01
N GLY A 60 -1.01 -13.31 5.64
CA GLY A 60 -0.29 -12.21 5.01
C GLY A 60 0.46 -12.65 3.76
N ALA A 61 1.16 -13.78 3.82
CA ALA A 61 1.87 -14.34 2.66
C ALA A 61 0.92 -14.84 1.56
N LEU A 62 -0.26 -15.34 1.92
CA LEU A 62 -1.30 -15.70 0.96
C LEU A 62 -1.82 -14.45 0.23
N LEU A 63 -2.19 -13.40 0.99
CA LEU A 63 -2.68 -12.13 0.48
C LEU A 63 -1.66 -11.43 -0.43
N ALA A 64 -0.37 -11.50 -0.12
CA ALA A 64 0.68 -10.89 -0.93
C ALA A 64 0.95 -11.59 -2.27
N ARG A 65 0.62 -12.87 -2.38
CA ARG A 65 0.80 -13.67 -3.61
C ARG A 65 -0.46 -13.71 -4.47
N GLY A 66 -1.63 -13.61 -3.85
CA GLY A 66 -2.92 -13.70 -4.51
C GLY A 66 -3.43 -12.37 -5.03
N ASP A 67 -4.50 -12.46 -5.83
CA ASP A 67 -5.37 -11.33 -6.13
C ASP A 67 -6.21 -11.02 -4.89
N ALA A 68 -6.18 -9.79 -4.40
CA ALA A 68 -6.91 -9.35 -3.22
C ALA A 68 -8.41 -9.62 -3.36
N SER A 69 -8.98 -9.36 -4.55
CA SER A 69 -10.41 -9.55 -4.84
C SER A 69 -10.86 -11.02 -4.77
N ARG A 70 -9.92 -11.96 -4.88
CA ARG A 70 -10.20 -13.41 -4.75
C ARG A 70 -9.86 -13.94 -3.37
N THR A 71 -8.78 -13.44 -2.78
CA THR A 71 -8.19 -14.01 -1.57
C THR A 71 -8.87 -13.48 -0.32
N VAL A 72 -9.18 -12.18 -0.26
CA VAL A 72 -9.83 -11.57 0.90
C VAL A 72 -11.18 -12.22 1.22
N PRO A 73 -12.11 -12.44 0.26
CA PRO A 73 -13.39 -13.08 0.57
C PRO A 73 -13.24 -14.50 1.13
N LEU A 74 -12.23 -15.25 0.69
CA LEU A 74 -11.96 -16.60 1.19
C LEU A 74 -11.46 -16.57 2.63
N VAL A 75 -10.55 -15.64 2.95
CA VAL A 75 -10.04 -15.44 4.31
C VAL A 75 -11.18 -14.98 5.24
N GLU A 76 -12.00 -14.03 4.81
CA GLU A 76 -13.15 -13.58 5.59
C GLU A 76 -14.16 -14.69 5.85
N ALA A 77 -14.48 -15.50 4.83
CA ALA A 77 -15.40 -16.62 4.96
C ALA A 77 -14.89 -17.65 5.98
N ASP A 78 -13.61 -18.00 5.91
CA ASP A 78 -12.97 -18.90 6.86
C ASP A 78 -12.98 -18.33 8.30
N LEU A 79 -12.64 -17.05 8.46
CA LEU A 79 -12.69 -16.39 9.77
C LEU A 79 -14.10 -16.35 10.35
N ARG A 80 -15.11 -16.02 9.54
CA ARG A 80 -16.51 -16.00 9.98
C ARG A 80 -17.03 -17.39 10.35
N ALA A 81 -16.55 -18.44 9.68
CA ALA A 81 -16.90 -19.82 10.03
C ALA A 81 -16.31 -20.23 11.39
N ARG A 82 -15.08 -19.81 11.70
CA ARG A 82 -14.39 -20.10 12.96
C ARG A 82 -14.84 -19.19 14.11
N TYR A 83 -15.23 -17.96 13.80
CA TYR A 83 -15.62 -16.91 14.73
C TYR A 83 -17.00 -16.35 14.34
N PRO A 84 -18.09 -17.08 14.63
CA PRO A 84 -19.43 -16.63 14.29
C PRO A 84 -19.76 -15.31 15.01
N GLY A 85 -20.24 -14.32 14.26
CA GLY A 85 -20.54 -12.99 14.78
C GLY A 85 -19.34 -12.05 14.88
N VAL A 86 -18.17 -12.39 14.31
CA VAL A 86 -17.05 -11.45 14.19
C VAL A 86 -17.47 -10.18 13.45
N GLU A 87 -17.08 -9.03 14.02
CA GLU A 87 -17.36 -7.72 13.44
C GLU A 87 -16.46 -7.45 12.23
N ASN A 88 -16.99 -6.71 11.24
CA ASN A 88 -16.24 -6.30 10.06
C ASN A 88 -14.94 -5.58 10.43
N ALA A 89 -14.98 -4.73 11.47
CA ALA A 89 -13.81 -4.01 11.94
C ALA A 89 -12.69 -4.97 12.41
N GLU A 90 -13.05 -6.10 13.03
CA GLU A 90 -12.04 -7.07 13.47
C GLU A 90 -11.46 -7.90 12.33
N LEU A 91 -12.27 -8.18 11.30
CA LEU A 91 -11.75 -8.78 10.06
C LEU A 91 -10.75 -7.84 9.40
N VAL A 92 -11.08 -6.55 9.25
CA VAL A 92 -10.18 -5.55 8.67
C VAL A 92 -8.91 -5.41 9.49
N ASN A 93 -9.02 -5.23 10.81
CA ASN A 93 -7.86 -5.14 11.71
C ASN A 93 -6.93 -6.34 11.52
N TYR A 94 -7.49 -7.56 11.56
CA TYR A 94 -6.72 -8.77 11.38
C TYR A 94 -6.02 -8.83 10.01
N ILE A 95 -6.75 -8.55 8.93
CA ILE A 95 -6.23 -8.66 7.56
C ILE A 95 -5.12 -7.63 7.32
N VAL A 96 -5.29 -6.38 7.79
CA VAL A 96 -4.26 -5.33 7.66
C VAL A 96 -3.03 -5.69 8.49
N THR A 97 -3.21 -6.14 9.73
CA THR A 97 -2.09 -6.54 10.59
C THR A 97 -1.34 -7.76 10.04
N ALA A 98 -2.03 -8.67 9.36
CA ALA A 98 -1.40 -9.80 8.68
C ALA A 98 -0.62 -9.37 7.41
N PHE A 99 -1.18 -8.45 6.62
CA PHE A 99 -0.61 -8.05 5.33
C PHE A 99 0.54 -7.05 5.44
N CYS A 100 0.44 -6.07 6.33
CA CYS A 100 1.42 -4.98 6.41
C CYS A 100 2.87 -5.45 6.57
N PRO A 101 3.20 -6.38 7.49
CA PRO A 101 4.59 -6.85 7.65
C PRO A 101 5.14 -7.48 6.36
N VAL A 102 4.30 -8.11 5.55
CA VAL A 102 4.73 -8.71 4.28
C VAL A 102 5.11 -7.62 3.28
N VAL A 103 4.37 -6.51 3.25
CA VAL A 103 4.71 -5.35 2.41
C VAL A 103 5.95 -4.63 2.94
N SER A 104 6.08 -4.43 4.25
CA SER A 104 7.23 -3.74 4.84
C SER A 104 8.56 -4.46 4.54
N HIS A 105 8.53 -5.79 4.52
CA HIS A 105 9.68 -6.64 4.21
C HIS A 105 9.81 -7.05 2.73
N MET A 106 8.94 -6.55 1.85
CA MET A 106 8.96 -6.91 0.43
C MET A 106 10.22 -6.39 -0.25
N THR A 107 10.99 -7.31 -0.85
CA THR A 107 12.16 -6.97 -1.66
C THR A 107 11.73 -6.58 -3.07
N GLY A 108 12.50 -5.73 -3.73
CA GLY A 108 12.16 -5.22 -5.08
C GLY A 108 11.15 -4.08 -5.08
N MET A 109 10.82 -3.51 -3.92
CA MET A 109 9.99 -2.32 -3.76
C MET A 109 10.71 -1.31 -2.86
N SER A 110 10.73 -0.04 -3.26
CA SER A 110 11.28 1.04 -2.45
C SER A 110 10.42 1.34 -1.24
N ASP A 111 11.01 1.95 -0.21
CA ASP A 111 10.27 2.33 0.99
C ASP A 111 9.17 3.38 0.71
N ALA A 112 9.26 4.11 -0.40
CA ALA A 112 8.21 5.02 -0.86
C ALA A 112 7.04 4.30 -1.55
N GLU A 113 7.26 3.13 -2.16
CA GLU A 113 6.23 2.36 -2.87
C GLU A 113 5.43 1.46 -1.91
N LYS A 114 6.04 0.99 -0.82
CA LYS A 114 5.41 0.11 0.17
C LYS A 114 4.14 0.73 0.79
N PRO A 115 4.11 2.02 1.22
CA PRO A 115 2.88 2.66 1.67
C PRO A 115 1.78 2.69 0.60
N ALA A 116 2.13 2.95 -0.67
CA ALA A 116 1.16 2.98 -1.75
C ALA A 116 0.52 1.60 -1.98
N ARG A 117 1.33 0.53 -1.93
CA ARG A 117 0.84 -0.85 -2.00
C ARG A 117 -0.10 -1.20 -0.85
N LEU A 118 0.28 -0.85 0.39
CA LEU A 118 -0.56 -1.09 1.55
C LEU A 118 -1.88 -0.32 1.44
N ASN A 119 -1.84 0.96 1.10
CA ASN A 119 -3.02 1.81 1.00
C ASN A 119 -4.00 1.33 -0.07
N GLY A 120 -3.50 0.93 -1.25
CA GLY A 120 -4.36 0.36 -2.29
C GLY A 120 -5.06 -0.91 -1.81
N PHE A 121 -4.33 -1.81 -1.17
CA PHE A 121 -4.91 -3.01 -0.59
C PHE A 121 -5.97 -2.70 0.50
N VAL A 122 -5.72 -1.73 1.38
CA VAL A 122 -6.69 -1.33 2.41
C VAL A 122 -7.96 -0.74 1.78
N GLN A 123 -7.83 0.04 0.71
CA GLN A 123 -8.99 0.56 -0.01
C GLN A 123 -9.85 -0.58 -0.59
N ASP A 124 -9.22 -1.54 -1.27
CA ASP A 124 -9.92 -2.70 -1.83
C ASP A 124 -10.58 -3.54 -0.73
N LEU A 125 -9.87 -3.76 0.38
CA LEU A 125 -10.38 -4.48 1.54
C LEU A 125 -11.65 -3.80 2.09
N MET A 126 -11.60 -2.49 2.32
CA MET A 126 -12.75 -1.75 2.85
C MET A 126 -13.97 -1.82 1.91
N GLN A 127 -13.77 -1.84 0.59
CA GLN A 127 -14.86 -2.00 -0.38
C GLN A 127 -15.45 -3.42 -0.42
N MET A 128 -14.68 -4.43 -0.03
CA MET A 128 -15.15 -5.82 0.01
C MET A 128 -15.84 -6.17 1.33
N THR A 129 -15.36 -5.61 2.44
CA THR A 129 -15.85 -5.96 3.78
C THR A 129 -17.11 -5.21 4.18
N TYR A 130 -17.34 -4.00 3.67
CA TYR A 130 -18.47 -3.12 4.00
C TYR A 130 -19.39 -2.87 2.81
#